data_AF-A0A067SD43-F1
#
_entry.id   AF-A0A067SD43-F1
#
_cell.length_a   1.000
_cell.length_b   1.000
_cell.length_c   1.000
_cell.angle_alpha   90.00
_cell.angle_beta   90.00
_cell.angle_gamma   90.00
#
_symmetry.space_group_name_H-M   'P 1'
#
loop_
_entity.id
_entity.type
_entity.pdbx_description
1 polymer ?
#
loop_
_entity_poly.entity_id
_entity_poly.type
_entity_poly.pdbx_seq_one_letter_code
_entity_poly.pdbx_strand_id
1 'polypeptide(L)'
;MKSTADVTMFQRSTYIMSTKNRWEVIMKGAYWEDTPPVDVVDRINAAFSHRMATGLKQQGMKYIVDLENKLIAEGKIKLKNDSPIESFTETGIKFANGSELLRTSLGDPVDHICRVWGDEVASRCKAIWGLNDECELNGVWRDLGVPGLWMMLGNLALCRFHSTHIALQTKAMEEGIFRMRYEA
;
A
#
# COMPACT_ATOMS: atom_id res chain seq x y z
N MET A 1 16.04 23.14 -23.09
CA MET A 1 14.72 23.06 -23.77
C MET A 1 13.70 22.67 -22.71
N LYS A 2 12.57 23.40 -22.62
CA LYS A 2 11.68 23.48 -21.44
C LYS A 2 11.21 22.10 -20.93
N SER A 3 11.63 21.74 -19.72
CA SER A 3 11.21 20.53 -19.01
C SER A 3 9.93 20.80 -18.20
N THR A 4 8.78 20.46 -18.76
CA THR A 4 7.52 20.43 -18.02
C THR A 4 6.73 19.23 -18.50
N ALA A 5 6.92 18.09 -17.84
CA ALA A 5 6.11 16.89 -18.03
C ALA A 5 5.17 16.74 -16.82
N ASP A 6 3.91 17.12 -17.01
CA ASP A 6 2.84 16.75 -16.09
C ASP A 6 2.56 15.24 -16.23
N VAL A 7 2.86 14.51 -15.15
CA VAL A 7 2.81 13.05 -15.02
C VAL A 7 1.37 12.54 -14.99
N THR A 8 1.04 11.51 -15.78
CA THR A 8 -0.03 10.56 -15.44
C THR A 8 0.24 9.18 -16.08
N MET A 9 0.08 8.10 -15.30
CA MET A 9 0.65 6.76 -15.46
C MET A 9 -0.38 5.70 -15.96
N PHE A 10 0.07 4.51 -16.42
CA PHE A 10 -0.72 3.41 -17.03
C PHE A 10 -0.64 2.07 -16.25
N GLN A 11 -1.68 1.21 -16.35
CA GLN A 11 -1.99 0.06 -15.46
C GLN A 11 -2.16 -1.31 -16.18
N ARG A 12 -1.75 -2.42 -15.51
CA ARG A 12 -2.45 -3.73 -15.53
C ARG A 12 -2.77 -4.16 -14.08
N SER A 13 -4.05 -4.43 -13.81
CA SER A 13 -4.66 -4.89 -12.55
C SER A 13 -4.15 -4.31 -11.20
N THR A 14 -4.04 -2.98 -11.07
CA THR A 14 -4.07 -2.23 -9.80
C THR A 14 -4.35 -0.74 -10.11
N TYR A 15 -5.40 -0.16 -9.52
CA TYR A 15 -5.83 1.23 -9.77
C TYR A 15 -4.76 2.24 -9.32
N ILE A 16 -4.27 3.06 -10.27
CA ILE A 16 -3.26 4.11 -10.00
C ILE A 16 -3.97 5.47 -9.98
N MET A 17 -3.78 6.21 -8.89
CA MET A 17 -4.48 7.45 -8.54
C MET A 17 -3.57 8.68 -8.55
N SER A 18 -4.15 9.85 -8.80
CA SER A 18 -3.53 11.15 -8.49
C SER A 18 -3.32 11.29 -6.99
N THR A 19 -2.11 11.64 -6.57
CA THR A 19 -1.78 11.84 -5.15
C THR A 19 -2.49 13.04 -4.54
N LYS A 20 -2.80 14.07 -5.35
CA LYS A 20 -3.33 15.35 -4.89
C LYS A 20 -4.74 15.25 -4.32
N ASN A 21 -5.66 14.63 -5.08
CA ASN A 21 -7.05 14.52 -4.65
C ASN A 21 -7.26 13.36 -3.67
N ARG A 22 -6.44 12.31 -3.79
CA ARG A 22 -6.56 11.11 -2.96
C ARG A 22 -6.25 11.41 -1.50
N TRP A 23 -5.19 12.16 -1.20
CA TRP A 23 -4.82 12.45 0.18
C TRP A 23 -5.86 13.31 0.89
N GLU A 24 -6.51 14.22 0.17
CA GLU A 24 -7.67 14.90 0.72
C GLU A 24 -8.80 13.91 1.01
N VAL A 25 -9.19 13.03 0.09
CA VAL A 25 -10.31 12.11 0.38
C VAL A 25 -10.00 11.11 1.51
N ILE A 26 -8.76 10.63 1.59
CA ILE A 26 -8.38 9.56 2.54
C ILE A 26 -8.00 10.12 3.93
N MET A 27 -7.36 11.28 3.99
CA MET A 27 -6.78 11.84 5.22
C MET A 27 -7.48 13.12 5.68
N LYS A 28 -8.28 13.80 4.86
CA LYS A 28 -9.02 14.98 5.33
C LYS A 28 -10.10 14.51 6.31
N GLY A 29 -9.98 14.96 7.56
CA GLY A 29 -10.78 14.48 8.69
C GLY A 29 -10.07 13.46 9.58
N ALA A 30 -8.92 12.91 9.19
CA ALA A 30 -8.07 12.03 10.00
C ALA A 30 -6.58 12.17 9.64
N TYR A 31 -5.72 12.55 10.59
CA TYR A 31 -4.30 12.88 10.34
C TYR A 31 -4.14 14.13 9.45
N TRP A 32 -4.93 15.16 9.74
CA TRP A 32 -4.85 16.49 9.10
C TRP A 32 -4.75 17.58 10.17
N GLU A 33 -4.42 18.82 9.78
CA GLU A 33 -4.19 19.93 10.72
C GLU A 33 -5.40 20.20 11.65
N ASP A 34 -6.63 20.06 11.13
CA ASP A 34 -7.88 20.33 11.87
C ASP A 34 -8.55 19.05 12.43
N THR A 35 -7.77 18.10 12.92
CA THR A 35 -8.29 16.79 13.40
C THR A 35 -8.09 16.59 14.90
N PRO A 36 -8.89 15.70 15.56
CA PRO A 36 -8.63 15.31 16.94
C PRO A 36 -7.19 14.80 17.13
N PRO A 37 -6.69 14.77 18.38
CA PRO A 37 -5.38 14.20 18.68
C PRO A 37 -5.17 12.84 18.00
N VAL A 38 -3.97 12.62 17.47
CA VAL A 38 -3.66 11.46 16.62
C VAL A 38 -3.94 10.12 17.30
N ASP A 39 -3.83 10.02 18.63
CA ASP A 39 -4.18 8.84 19.41
C ASP A 39 -5.69 8.55 19.41
N VAL A 40 -6.53 9.58 19.38
CA VAL A 40 -7.99 9.45 19.21
C VAL A 40 -8.29 8.98 17.79
N VAL A 41 -7.62 9.54 16.80
CA VAL A 41 -7.77 9.14 15.39
C VAL A 41 -7.30 7.70 15.16
N ASP A 42 -6.19 7.28 15.79
CA ASP A 42 -5.68 5.92 15.78
C ASP A 42 -6.74 4.95 16.34
N ARG A 43 -7.38 5.29 17.47
CA ARG A 43 -8.45 4.49 18.08
C ARG A 43 -9.70 4.39 17.20
N ILE A 44 -10.11 5.49 16.58
CA ILE A 44 -11.25 5.49 15.65
C ILE A 44 -10.97 4.55 14.46
N ASN A 45 -9.76 4.62 13.89
CA ASN A 45 -9.38 3.74 12.80
C ASN A 45 -9.35 2.27 13.22
N ALA A 46 -8.84 1.97 14.42
CA ALA A 46 -8.75 0.62 14.96
C ALA A 46 -10.11 0.06 15.44
N ALA A 47 -11.10 0.91 15.70
CA ALA A 47 -12.43 0.50 16.15
C ALA A 47 -13.24 -0.23 15.06
N PHE A 48 -12.88 -0.05 13.78
CA PHE A 48 -13.56 -0.72 12.68
C PHE A 48 -12.97 -2.11 12.45
N SER A 49 -13.82 -3.13 12.39
CA SER A 49 -13.40 -4.46 11.94
C SER A 49 -12.82 -4.37 10.52
N HIS A 50 -11.87 -5.26 10.19
CA HIS A 50 -11.23 -5.27 8.86
C HIS A 50 -12.26 -5.33 7.71
N ARG A 51 -13.38 -6.03 7.89
CA ARG A 51 -14.48 -6.08 6.92
C ARG A 51 -15.18 -4.73 6.76
N MET A 52 -15.48 -4.04 7.86
CA MET A 52 -16.10 -2.71 7.82
C MET A 52 -15.14 -1.68 7.20
N ALA A 53 -13.86 -1.71 7.62
CA ALA A 53 -12.83 -0.86 7.05
C ALA A 53 -12.65 -1.10 5.54
N THR A 54 -12.73 -2.35 5.09
CA THR A 54 -12.68 -2.69 3.65
C THR A 54 -13.87 -2.10 2.90
N GLY A 55 -15.08 -2.23 3.44
CA GLY A 55 -16.29 -1.63 2.85
C GLY A 55 -16.21 -0.10 2.76
N LEU A 56 -15.78 0.57 3.83
CA LEU A 56 -15.58 2.02 3.85
C LEU A 56 -14.53 2.46 2.82
N LYS A 57 -13.41 1.73 2.72
CA LYS A 57 -12.37 1.99 1.71
C LYS A 57 -12.90 1.82 0.29
N GLN A 58 -13.70 0.79 0.02
CA GLN A 58 -14.33 0.58 -1.29
C GLN A 58 -15.30 1.72 -1.65
N GLN A 59 -16.06 2.23 -0.69
CA GLN A 59 -16.93 3.39 -0.91
C GLN A 59 -16.14 4.68 -1.16
N GLY A 60 -15.12 4.95 -0.35
CA GLY A 60 -14.21 6.08 -0.56
C GLY A 60 -13.52 6.02 -1.93
N MET A 61 -13.18 4.80 -2.38
CA MET A 61 -12.63 4.56 -3.72
C MET A 61 -13.60 4.99 -4.83
N LYS A 62 -14.90 4.70 -4.71
CA LYS A 62 -15.90 5.16 -5.70
C LYS A 62 -15.93 6.69 -5.81
N TYR A 63 -15.88 7.39 -4.67
CA TYR A 63 -15.85 8.85 -4.65
C TYR A 63 -14.58 9.43 -5.31
N ILE A 64 -13.41 8.81 -5.06
CA ILE A 64 -12.16 9.20 -5.71
C ILE A 64 -12.26 9.02 -7.23
N VAL A 65 -12.81 7.89 -7.70
CA VAL A 65 -13.02 7.62 -9.13
C VAL A 65 -13.89 8.71 -9.76
N ASP A 66 -14.98 9.11 -9.09
CA ASP A 66 -15.87 10.17 -9.61
C ASP A 66 -15.16 11.53 -9.72
N LEU A 67 -14.30 11.88 -8.77
CA LEU A 67 -13.49 13.10 -8.83
C LEU A 67 -12.45 13.04 -9.95
N GLU A 68 -11.80 11.90 -10.15
CA GLU A 68 -10.79 11.72 -11.19
C GLU A 68 -11.40 11.68 -12.58
N ASN A 69 -12.58 11.08 -12.76
CA ASN A 69 -13.32 11.13 -14.02
C ASN A 69 -13.58 12.56 -14.49
N LYS A 70 -13.90 13.47 -13.56
CA LYS A 70 -14.05 14.90 -13.89
C LYS A 70 -12.74 15.51 -14.36
N LEU A 71 -11.62 15.20 -13.69
CA LEU A 71 -10.30 15.69 -14.09
C LEU A 71 -9.84 15.13 -15.44
N ILE A 72 -10.21 13.88 -15.76
CA ILE A 72 -9.98 13.29 -17.09
C ILE A 72 -10.79 14.05 -18.14
N ALA A 73 -12.07 14.29 -17.89
CA ALA A 73 -12.95 15.04 -18.80
C ALA A 73 -12.46 16.48 -19.02
N GLU A 74 -11.88 17.10 -18.00
CA GLU A 74 -11.26 18.44 -18.06
C GLU A 74 -9.86 18.45 -18.68
N GLY A 75 -9.31 17.28 -19.06
CA GLY A 75 -7.98 17.15 -19.66
C GLY A 75 -6.81 17.36 -18.69
N LYS A 76 -7.08 17.43 -17.38
CA LYS A 76 -6.06 17.59 -16.32
C LYS A 76 -5.33 16.29 -16.01
N ILE A 77 -5.99 15.15 -16.24
CA ILE A 77 -5.40 13.81 -16.18
C ILE A 77 -5.28 13.30 -17.61
N LYS A 78 -4.06 12.94 -18.03
CA LYS A 78 -3.79 12.47 -19.39
C LYS A 78 -3.94 10.95 -19.48
N LEU A 79 -4.56 10.47 -20.56
CA LEU A 79 -4.68 9.04 -20.87
C LEU A 79 -3.79 8.69 -22.07
N LYS A 80 -2.90 7.71 -21.90
CA LYS A 80 -2.08 7.14 -22.99
C LYS A 80 -2.72 5.84 -23.49
N ASN A 81 -3.41 5.89 -24.63
CA ASN A 81 -4.03 4.73 -25.29
C ASN A 81 -3.91 4.79 -26.83
N ASP A 82 -3.00 5.62 -27.31
CA ASP A 82 -2.76 5.94 -28.73
C ASP A 82 -1.74 5.00 -29.40
N SER A 83 -1.12 4.07 -28.64
CA SER A 83 -0.13 3.14 -29.18
C SER A 83 0.05 1.92 -28.28
N PRO A 84 0.32 0.72 -28.84
CA PRO A 84 0.68 -0.45 -28.05
C PRO A 84 2.06 -0.29 -27.39
N ILE A 85 2.27 -1.03 -26.30
CA ILE A 85 3.58 -1.12 -25.63
C ILE A 85 4.53 -1.92 -26.52
N GLU A 86 5.74 -1.38 -26.74
CA GLU A 86 6.83 -2.03 -27.47
C GLU A 86 7.75 -2.80 -26.52
N SER A 87 8.22 -2.16 -25.44
CA SER A 87 9.15 -2.76 -24.49
C SER A 87 9.15 -2.04 -23.13
N PHE A 88 9.70 -2.71 -22.11
CA PHE A 88 10.01 -2.09 -20.83
C PHE A 88 11.46 -1.59 -20.83
N THR A 89 11.70 -0.37 -20.35
CA THR A 89 13.03 0.19 -20.15
C THR A 89 13.38 0.16 -18.66
N GLU A 90 14.65 0.42 -18.32
CA GLU A 90 15.08 0.47 -16.92
C GLU A 90 14.26 1.49 -16.10
N THR A 91 13.94 2.61 -16.73
CA THR A 91 13.25 3.75 -16.12
C THR A 91 11.76 3.81 -16.44
N GLY A 92 11.24 2.96 -17.34
CA GLY A 92 9.93 3.19 -17.93
C GLY A 92 9.36 2.13 -18.87
N ILE A 93 8.46 2.59 -19.73
CA ILE A 93 7.72 1.81 -20.73
C ILE A 93 7.83 2.57 -22.06
N LYS A 94 8.32 1.90 -23.09
CA LYS A 94 8.39 2.41 -24.46
C LYS A 94 7.21 1.91 -25.28
N PHE A 95 6.60 2.81 -26.05
CA PHE A 95 5.47 2.53 -26.93
C PHE A 95 5.93 2.44 -28.39
N ALA A 96 5.18 1.71 -29.22
CA ALA A 96 5.53 1.48 -30.63
C ALA A 96 5.59 2.78 -31.46
N ASN A 97 4.95 3.86 -31.00
CA ASN A 97 5.06 5.19 -31.59
C ASN A 97 6.30 6.00 -31.12
N GLY A 98 7.23 5.37 -30.39
CA GLY A 98 8.47 5.97 -29.91
C GLY A 98 8.35 6.82 -28.64
N SER A 99 7.14 6.99 -28.10
CA SER A 99 6.96 7.68 -26.81
C SER A 99 7.35 6.79 -25.63
N GLU A 100 7.75 7.40 -24.51
CA GLU A 100 8.12 6.69 -23.27
C GLU A 100 7.39 7.25 -22.04
N LEU A 101 7.06 6.39 -21.09
CA LEU A 101 6.51 6.74 -19.79
C LEU A 101 7.39 6.19 -18.67
N LEU A 102 7.75 7.02 -17.70
CA LEU A 102 8.52 6.58 -16.53
C LEU A 102 7.70 5.65 -15.64
N ARG A 103 8.34 4.60 -15.12
CA ARG A 103 7.75 3.63 -14.19
C ARG A 103 8.03 4.07 -12.76
N THR A 104 7.00 4.47 -12.02
CA THR A 104 7.11 4.77 -10.57
C THR A 104 6.49 3.69 -9.68
N SER A 105 6.38 2.45 -10.17
CA SER A 105 5.91 1.34 -9.33
C SER A 105 6.99 0.96 -8.32
N LEU A 106 6.61 0.86 -7.05
CA LEU A 106 7.38 0.10 -6.06
C LEU A 106 7.24 -1.39 -6.41
N GLY A 107 8.34 -2.14 -6.33
CA GLY A 107 8.34 -3.58 -6.61
C GLY A 107 7.50 -4.38 -5.62
N ASP A 108 7.32 -5.67 -5.87
CA ASP A 108 6.65 -6.54 -4.91
C ASP A 108 7.50 -6.61 -3.63
N PRO A 109 6.92 -6.41 -2.43
CA PRO A 109 7.69 -6.59 -1.20
C PRO A 109 8.28 -8.00 -1.04
N VAL A 110 7.76 -9.03 -1.73
CA VAL A 110 8.41 -10.35 -1.84
C VAL A 110 9.73 -10.27 -2.63
N ASP A 111 9.80 -9.48 -3.70
CA ASP A 111 11.06 -9.27 -4.44
C ASP A 111 12.15 -8.69 -3.53
N HIS A 112 11.76 -7.80 -2.61
CA HIS A 112 12.67 -7.24 -1.62
C HIS A 112 13.19 -8.32 -0.65
N ILE A 113 12.33 -9.25 -0.23
CA ILE A 113 12.74 -10.37 0.63
C ILE A 113 13.71 -11.30 -0.14
N CYS A 114 13.37 -11.70 -1.37
CA CYS A 114 14.23 -12.51 -2.23
C CYS A 114 15.62 -11.88 -2.41
N ARG A 115 15.69 -10.58 -2.67
CA ARG A 115 16.96 -9.86 -2.90
C ARG A 115 17.88 -9.85 -1.68
N VAL A 116 17.32 -9.78 -0.48
CA VAL A 116 18.11 -9.64 0.76
C VAL A 116 18.42 -11.00 1.39
N TRP A 117 17.47 -11.94 1.39
CA TRP A 117 17.58 -13.21 2.10
C TRP A 117 17.57 -14.46 1.21
N GLY A 118 17.44 -14.28 -0.11
CA GLY A 118 17.41 -15.37 -1.08
C GLY A 118 16.05 -16.08 -1.18
N ASP A 119 15.92 -16.89 -2.22
CA ASP A 119 14.66 -17.56 -2.56
C ASP A 119 14.21 -18.59 -1.50
N GLU A 120 15.16 -19.22 -0.81
CA GLU A 120 14.85 -20.19 0.25
C GLU A 120 14.06 -19.53 1.40
N VAL A 121 14.51 -18.37 1.88
CA VAL A 121 13.81 -17.63 2.94
C VAL A 121 12.49 -17.07 2.42
N ALA A 122 12.49 -16.51 1.20
CA ALA A 122 11.28 -15.96 0.60
C ALA A 122 10.18 -17.02 0.39
N SER A 123 10.55 -18.26 0.02
CA SER A 123 9.60 -19.36 -0.20
C SER A 123 8.85 -19.79 1.07
N ARG A 124 9.43 -19.53 2.25
CA ARG A 124 8.80 -19.82 3.56
C ARG A 124 7.91 -18.67 4.04
N CYS A 125 7.92 -17.53 3.36
CA CYS A 125 7.14 -16.39 3.76
C CYS A 125 5.65 -16.59 3.46
N LYS A 126 4.79 -16.28 4.45
CA LYS A 126 3.34 -16.15 4.27
C LYS A 126 3.04 -15.00 3.30
N ALA A 127 1.85 -15.03 2.70
CA ALA A 127 1.37 -13.91 1.91
C ALA A 127 1.44 -12.60 2.73
N ILE A 128 2.05 -11.55 2.19
CA ILE A 128 2.28 -10.31 2.93
C ILE A 128 0.95 -9.63 3.25
N TRP A 129 0.10 -9.47 2.24
CA TRP A 129 -1.23 -8.86 2.37
C TRP A 129 -2.35 -9.91 2.32
N GLY A 130 -3.58 -9.47 2.58
CA GLY A 130 -4.76 -10.33 2.67
C GLY A 130 -5.16 -10.63 4.10
N LEU A 131 -6.28 -11.34 4.24
CA LEU A 131 -6.82 -11.76 5.53
C LEU A 131 -6.78 -13.29 5.65
N ASN A 132 -6.51 -13.79 6.86
CA ASN A 132 -6.68 -15.20 7.22
C ASN A 132 -8.15 -15.51 7.56
N ASP A 133 -8.43 -16.76 7.93
CA ASP A 133 -9.79 -17.23 8.25
C ASP A 133 -10.42 -16.51 9.46
N GLU A 134 -9.59 -16.01 10.38
CA GLU A 134 -10.00 -15.19 11.53
C GLU A 134 -10.27 -13.72 11.15
N CYS A 135 -10.14 -13.36 9.88
CA CYS A 135 -10.22 -11.99 9.37
C CYS A 135 -9.12 -11.04 9.90
N GLU A 136 -7.96 -11.58 10.25
CA GLU A 136 -6.75 -10.82 10.56
C GLU A 136 -5.81 -10.71 9.37
N LEU A 137 -4.93 -9.70 9.36
CA LEU A 137 -3.87 -9.57 8.34
C LEU A 137 -3.00 -10.83 8.27
N ASN A 138 -2.46 -11.15 7.09
CA ASN A 138 -1.55 -12.29 6.91
C ASN A 138 -0.15 -12.02 7.47
N GLY A 139 0.85 -11.72 6.62
CA GLY A 139 2.25 -11.54 7.05
C GLY A 139 2.62 -10.11 7.43
N VAL A 140 1.90 -9.09 6.94
CA VAL A 140 2.19 -7.69 7.26
C VAL A 140 1.86 -7.40 8.73
N TRP A 141 2.81 -6.79 9.45
CA TRP A 141 2.72 -6.52 10.89
C TRP A 141 2.50 -7.76 11.78
N ARG A 142 2.72 -8.97 11.25
CA ARG A 142 2.58 -10.26 11.93
C ARG A 142 3.74 -11.18 11.58
N ASP A 143 3.66 -12.41 12.11
CA ASP A 143 4.59 -13.48 11.77
C ASP A 143 4.57 -13.74 10.26
N LEU A 144 5.75 -13.66 9.64
CA LEU A 144 5.91 -13.89 8.22
C LEU A 144 6.11 -15.37 7.87
N GLY A 145 6.07 -16.29 8.84
CA GLY A 145 6.42 -17.71 8.64
C GLY A 145 7.91 -18.01 8.80
N VAL A 146 8.72 -16.98 9.05
CA VAL A 146 10.15 -17.10 9.36
C VAL A 146 10.38 -16.47 10.75
N PRO A 147 10.84 -17.24 11.74
CA PRO A 147 11.08 -16.72 13.08
C PRO A 147 12.00 -15.50 13.09
N GLY A 148 11.59 -14.43 13.77
CA GLY A 148 12.38 -13.20 13.88
C GLY A 148 12.32 -12.28 12.65
N LEU A 149 11.47 -12.59 11.66
CA LEU A 149 11.28 -11.77 10.47
C LEU A 149 9.87 -11.16 10.44
N TRP A 150 9.81 -9.84 10.34
CA TRP A 150 8.56 -9.08 10.22
C TRP A 150 8.61 -8.15 9.02
N MET A 151 7.47 -7.98 8.36
CA MET A 151 7.30 -7.03 7.27
C MET A 151 6.42 -5.86 7.73
N MET A 152 7.01 -4.65 7.78
CA MET A 152 6.35 -3.42 8.19
C MET A 152 6.04 -2.57 6.95
N LEU A 153 4.79 -2.58 6.51
CA LEU A 153 4.35 -1.87 5.30
C LEU A 153 3.03 -1.12 5.54
N GLY A 154 2.78 -0.10 4.71
CA GLY A 154 1.54 0.66 4.72
C GLY A 154 1.75 2.13 5.04
N ASN A 155 0.66 2.80 5.40
CA ASN A 155 0.65 4.23 5.68
C ASN A 155 0.95 4.53 7.16
N LEU A 156 1.01 5.82 7.49
CA LEU A 156 1.32 6.30 8.84
C LEU A 156 0.42 5.69 9.92
N ALA A 157 -0.88 5.52 9.65
CA ALA A 157 -1.83 4.94 10.60
C ALA A 157 -1.45 3.50 10.98
N LEU A 158 -1.13 2.66 9.98
CA LEU A 158 -0.67 1.29 10.21
C LEU A 158 0.64 1.28 11.00
N CYS A 159 1.59 2.15 10.63
CA CYS A 159 2.87 2.26 11.32
C CYS A 159 2.71 2.63 12.80
N ARG A 160 1.90 3.65 13.11
CA ARG A 160 1.65 4.11 14.48
C ARG A 160 0.99 3.03 15.33
N PHE A 161 0.03 2.31 14.75
CA PHE A 161 -0.70 1.30 15.48
C PHE A 161 0.14 0.04 15.72
N HIS A 162 0.75 -0.53 14.68
CA HIS A 162 1.34 -1.86 14.76
C HIS A 162 2.81 -1.89 15.22
N SER A 163 3.56 -0.78 15.12
CA SER A 163 4.96 -0.73 15.57
C SER A 163 5.10 -1.10 17.05
N THR A 164 4.22 -0.58 17.90
CA THR A 164 4.18 -0.93 19.33
C THR A 164 3.91 -2.42 19.55
N HIS A 165 3.02 -3.03 18.75
CA HIS A 165 2.71 -4.45 18.87
C HIS A 165 3.92 -5.32 18.53
N ILE A 166 4.66 -4.99 17.46
CA ILE A 166 5.90 -5.70 17.13
C ILE A 166 6.93 -5.50 18.23
N ALA A 167 7.16 -4.27 18.69
CA ALA A 167 8.14 -3.99 19.75
C ALA A 167 7.87 -4.81 21.03
N LEU A 168 6.60 -4.91 21.44
CA LEU A 168 6.20 -5.72 22.59
C LEU A 168 6.39 -7.22 22.34
N GLN A 169 6.13 -7.71 21.12
CA GLN A 169 6.38 -9.10 20.75
C GLN A 169 7.87 -9.43 20.78
N THR A 170 8.70 -8.60 20.16
CA THR A 170 10.16 -8.73 20.18
C THR A 170 10.65 -8.73 21.63
N LYS A 171 10.17 -7.80 22.45
CA LYS A 171 10.57 -7.75 23.87
C LYS A 171 10.17 -9.01 24.62
N ALA A 172 8.96 -9.51 24.39
CA ALA A 172 8.51 -10.77 25.01
C ALA A 172 9.35 -11.97 24.56
N MET A 173 9.83 -11.99 23.30
CA MET A 173 10.69 -13.05 22.78
C MET A 173 12.07 -13.02 23.45
N GLU A 174 12.66 -11.83 23.61
CA GLU A 174 13.93 -11.64 24.32
C GLU A 174 13.87 -12.09 25.79
N GLU A 175 12.74 -11.85 26.45
CA GLU A 175 12.49 -12.25 27.83
C GLU A 175 12.04 -13.72 27.97
N GLY A 176 11.88 -14.45 26.87
CA GLY A 176 11.43 -15.85 26.88
C GLY A 176 9.97 -16.04 27.36
N ILE A 177 9.19 -14.96 27.40
CA ILE A 177 7.78 -14.97 27.83
C ILE A 177 6.80 -14.93 26.65
N PHE A 178 7.32 -14.79 25.43
CA PHE A 178 6.49 -14.86 24.22
C PHE A 178 5.93 -16.27 24.05
N ARG A 179 4.61 -16.36 23.96
CA ARG A 179 3.88 -17.61 23.78
C ARG A 179 3.34 -17.70 22.36
N MET A 180 2.71 -18.83 22.03
CA MET A 180 1.93 -18.92 20.80
C MET A 180 0.95 -17.75 20.71
N ARG A 181 0.97 -17.09 19.56
CA ARG A 181 -0.13 -16.23 19.15
C ARG A 181 -1.35 -17.14 18.95
N TYR A 182 -2.55 -16.60 19.09
CA TYR A 182 -3.74 -17.33 18.69
C TYR A 182 -3.58 -17.75 17.22
N GLU A 183 -3.76 -19.04 16.97
CA GLU A 183 -3.78 -19.68 15.66
C GLU A 183 -5.10 -20.48 15.64
N ALA A 184 -5.92 -20.25 14.62
CA ALA A 184 -7.11 -21.06 14.37
C ALA A 184 -6.75 -22.43 13.81
#